data_AF-A0A1Z8UGA6-F1
#
_entry.id   AF-A0A1Z8UGA6-F1
#
_cell.length_a   1.000
_cell.length_b   1.000
_cell.length_c   1.000
_cell.angle_alpha   90.00
_cell.angle_beta   90.00
_cell.angle_gamma   90.00
#
_symmetry.space_group_name_H-M   'P 1'
#
loop_
_entity.id
_entity.type
_entity.pdbx_description
1 polymer ?
#
loop_
_entity_poly.entity_id
_entity_poly.type
_entity_poly.pdbx_seq_one_letter_code
_entity_poly.pdbx_strand_id
1 'polypeptide(L)'
;MAGQIIDSLLVDKTRKSPDKYRYPARKLIASLWLRDSDMFRFGTKTSYFGSKKRKQVWMTPPVLTLFQHMRTIGLINLVKDAIPPGEKGDVGLAAIYCRSQRFKETLESLTEADIVPDPDLPRVELKDATDFWVKIPDEVTQEPWYTITEKTLKDHSDLLTKQDIRLADGSPMHQMKWTYIRKFKESFDLTGRLYAGFTTFKKDDRLAITFRGICACSLDLSQLHPTLILRIAHGLEKEEGLFTGLNIDPYDMPDFIWLPRAVHKTLINACINSKSLDSAYRALINAYWRWDATDNEYDCTIYDGKQKRQGQKCFPGNKVEAMKYIEAFKFRHPQLADYVCTGIGLLLQKFDSDFMLNVVKLSTSIGIPVLPVHDEVVFPEEDESAMLEILKEAFRWTFSESGDFGAIKVKKTSITAPDHQIILNL
;
A
#
# COMPACT_ATOMS: atom_id res chain seq x y z
N MET A 1 -10.52 9.48 30.16
CA MET A 1 -9.09 9.87 30.14
C MET A 1 -8.80 11.25 29.54
N ALA A 2 -9.15 11.56 28.28
CA ALA A 2 -8.69 12.80 27.62
C ALA A 2 -8.99 14.10 28.41
N GLY A 3 -10.22 14.24 28.94
CA GLY A 3 -10.58 15.36 29.82
C GLY A 3 -9.69 15.45 31.06
N GLN A 4 -9.51 14.34 31.77
CA GLN A 4 -8.66 14.28 32.98
C GLN A 4 -7.23 14.73 32.73
N ILE A 5 -6.65 14.37 31.57
CA ILE A 5 -5.29 14.81 31.19
C ILE A 5 -5.27 16.33 30.98
N ILE A 6 -6.27 16.87 30.28
CA ILE A 6 -6.37 18.31 29.97
C ILE A 6 -6.60 19.12 31.25
N ASP A 7 -7.51 18.66 32.11
CA ASP A 7 -7.83 19.32 33.38
C ASP A 7 -6.61 19.35 34.29
N SER A 8 -5.89 18.22 34.38
CA SER A 8 -4.63 18.14 35.12
C SER A 8 -3.52 19.02 34.52
N LEU A 9 -3.42 19.14 33.20
CA LEU A 9 -2.43 20.01 32.54
C LEU A 9 -2.70 21.50 32.80
N LEU A 10 -3.97 21.88 32.91
CA LEU A 10 -4.40 23.28 33.01
C LEU A 10 -4.68 23.72 34.45
N VAL A 11 -4.53 22.84 35.45
CA VAL A 11 -4.91 23.13 36.84
C VAL A 11 -4.27 24.41 37.38
N ASP A 12 -2.96 24.59 37.13
CA ASP A 12 -2.16 25.73 37.60
C ASP A 12 -2.03 26.87 36.57
N LYS A 13 -2.78 26.84 35.47
CA LYS A 13 -2.70 27.85 34.41
C LYS A 13 -3.70 28.99 34.66
N THR A 14 -3.19 30.22 34.68
CA THR A 14 -3.97 31.46 34.82
C THR A 14 -4.93 31.71 33.65
N ARG A 15 -4.58 31.27 32.44
CA ARG A 15 -5.47 31.22 31.26
C ARG A 15 -5.61 29.79 30.79
N LYS A 16 -6.84 29.27 30.78
CA LYS A 16 -7.16 27.90 30.38
C LYS A 16 -7.73 27.90 28.96
N SER A 17 -7.14 27.09 28.07
CA SER A 17 -7.64 26.87 26.70
C SER A 17 -7.80 25.37 26.45
N PRO A 18 -8.78 24.70 27.09
CA PRO A 18 -8.94 23.25 27.03
C PRO A 18 -9.21 22.75 25.60
N ASP A 19 -9.93 23.51 24.78
CA ASP A 19 -10.29 23.12 23.41
C ASP A 19 -9.08 22.93 22.50
N LYS A 20 -8.00 23.69 22.74
CA LYS A 20 -6.72 23.53 22.05
C LYS A 20 -6.15 22.11 22.17
N TYR A 21 -6.45 21.42 23.26
CA TYR A 21 -5.89 20.11 23.60
C TYR A 21 -6.87 18.95 23.44
N ARG A 22 -8.18 19.23 23.34
CA ARG A 22 -9.22 18.19 23.29
C ARG A 22 -9.00 17.20 22.14
N TYR A 23 -8.82 17.71 20.93
CA TYR A 23 -8.57 16.87 19.75
C TYR A 23 -7.19 16.19 19.78
N PRO A 24 -6.07 16.92 20.01
CA PRO A 24 -4.76 16.31 20.19
C PRO A 24 -4.69 15.21 21.25
N ALA A 25 -5.38 15.38 22.38
CA ALA A 25 -5.41 14.39 23.46
C ALA A 25 -6.10 13.11 23.04
N ARG A 26 -7.27 13.20 22.40
CA ARG A 26 -7.99 12.03 21.87
C ARG A 26 -7.15 11.27 20.85
N LYS A 27 -6.55 12.00 19.90
CA LYS A 27 -5.66 11.41 18.87
C LYS A 27 -4.46 10.70 19.49
N LEU A 28 -3.78 11.34 20.44
CA LEU A 28 -2.61 10.77 21.11
C LEU A 28 -2.99 9.51 21.92
N ILE A 29 -4.08 9.57 22.69
CA ILE A 29 -4.57 8.42 23.47
C ILE A 29 -4.92 7.25 22.54
N ALA A 30 -5.72 7.48 21.50
CA ALA A 30 -6.12 6.45 20.54
C ALA A 30 -4.89 5.83 19.86
N SER A 31 -3.95 6.66 19.41
CA SER A 31 -2.70 6.20 18.76
C SER A 31 -1.78 5.41 19.70
N LEU A 32 -1.87 5.64 21.01
CA LEU A 32 -1.13 4.86 22.00
C LEU A 32 -1.88 3.58 22.37
N TRP A 33 -3.21 3.62 22.45
CA TRP A 33 -4.04 2.47 22.78
C TRP A 33 -4.02 1.40 21.67
N LEU A 34 -4.14 1.81 20.40
CA LEU A 34 -4.11 0.92 19.21
C LEU A 34 -2.79 0.18 18.97
N ARG A 35 -1.76 0.37 19.79
CA ARG A 35 -0.49 -0.34 19.64
C ARG A 35 -0.59 -1.74 20.22
N ASP A 36 -0.16 -2.72 19.43
CA ASP A 36 -0.04 -4.12 19.83
C ASP A 36 0.91 -4.32 21.02
N SER A 37 1.93 -3.45 21.15
CA SER A 37 2.91 -3.51 22.23
C SER A 37 2.79 -2.33 23.20
N ASP A 38 3.00 -2.63 24.48
CA ASP A 38 3.14 -1.60 25.53
C ASP A 38 4.36 -0.71 25.32
N MET A 39 5.41 -1.22 24.68
CA MET A 39 6.63 -0.46 24.39
C MET A 39 6.56 0.21 23.02
N PHE A 40 6.96 1.48 22.96
CA PHE A 40 6.95 2.22 21.70
C PHE A 40 8.05 3.27 21.64
N ARG A 41 8.50 3.57 20.42
CA ARG A 41 9.45 4.67 20.16
C ARG A 41 8.68 5.97 19.95
N PHE A 42 9.16 7.05 20.57
CA PHE A 42 8.55 8.38 20.43
C PHE A 42 9.62 9.47 20.39
N GLY A 43 9.58 10.31 19.35
CA GLY A 43 10.52 11.43 19.21
C GLY A 43 9.96 12.69 19.86
N THR A 44 10.70 13.29 20.79
CA THR A 44 10.30 14.54 21.47
C THR A 44 11.07 15.77 21.01
N LYS A 45 12.01 15.61 20.06
CA LYS A 45 12.86 16.71 19.59
C LYS A 45 12.06 17.75 18.82
N THR A 46 12.23 19.01 19.19
CA THR A 46 11.53 20.13 18.55
C THR A 46 12.14 20.60 17.24
N SER A 47 13.38 20.20 16.96
CA SER A 47 14.09 20.49 15.71
C SER A 47 13.39 19.93 14.46
N TYR A 48 12.39 19.06 14.63
CA TYR A 48 11.51 18.55 13.57
C TYR A 48 10.26 19.41 13.33
N PHE A 49 9.99 20.43 14.16
CA PHE A 49 8.89 21.39 13.98
C PHE A 49 9.38 22.61 13.17
N GLY A 50 9.72 22.40 11.90
CA GLY A 50 10.13 23.47 10.99
C GLY A 50 9.34 23.42 9.67
N SER A 51 9.08 24.58 9.08
CA SER A 51 8.37 24.72 7.78
C SER A 51 9.04 23.95 6.64
N LYS A 52 10.35 23.65 6.75
CA LYS A 52 11.14 22.96 5.72
C LYS A 52 11.30 21.45 5.92
N LYS A 53 11.03 20.88 7.12
CA LYS A 53 11.29 19.45 7.44
C LYS A 53 10.30 18.90 8.47
N ARG A 54 9.02 18.72 8.10
CA ARG A 54 8.03 18.06 8.98
C ARG A 54 8.25 16.54 8.99
N LYS A 55 9.11 16.03 9.87
CA LYS A 55 9.33 14.57 10.02
C LYS A 55 8.08 13.81 10.50
N GLN A 56 7.13 14.49 11.15
CA GLN A 56 5.89 13.91 11.65
C GLN A 56 4.74 14.93 11.53
N VAL A 57 3.92 14.82 10.49
CA VAL A 57 2.76 15.71 10.23
C VAL A 57 1.78 15.73 11.41
N TRP A 58 1.70 14.64 12.17
CA TRP A 58 0.83 14.50 13.34
C TRP A 58 1.43 15.01 14.66
N MET A 59 2.75 15.18 14.75
CA MET A 59 3.36 15.73 15.97
C MET A 59 3.21 17.24 15.92
N THR A 60 2.42 17.78 16.83
CA THR A 60 2.18 19.22 16.98
C THR A 60 2.66 19.68 18.36
N PRO A 61 2.90 20.98 18.58
CA PRO A 61 3.21 21.47 19.92
C PRO A 61 2.18 21.05 20.98
N PRO A 62 0.85 21.08 20.73
CA PRO A 62 -0.14 20.49 21.64
C PRO A 62 0.08 19.01 21.96
N VAL A 63 0.37 18.17 20.96
CA VAL A 63 0.63 16.73 21.16
C VAL A 63 1.87 16.52 22.02
N LEU A 64 2.96 17.26 21.76
CA LEU A 64 4.18 17.14 22.54
C LEU A 64 3.97 17.59 24.00
N THR A 65 3.27 18.70 24.22
CA THR A 65 2.92 19.18 25.57
C THR A 65 2.10 18.13 26.32
N LEU A 66 1.09 17.54 25.68
CA LEU A 66 0.27 16.49 26.28
C LEU A 66 1.09 15.23 26.59
N PHE A 67 1.95 14.80 25.67
CA PHE A 67 2.81 13.64 25.87
C PHE A 67 3.77 13.84 27.05
N GLN A 68 4.39 15.02 27.17
CA GLN A 68 5.24 15.35 28.30
C GLN A 68 4.45 15.37 29.62
N HIS A 69 3.24 15.93 29.61
CA HIS A 69 2.38 15.93 30.80
C HIS A 69 1.97 14.51 31.22
N MET A 70 1.61 13.65 30.26
CA MET A 70 1.30 12.23 30.49
C MET A 70 2.47 11.50 31.15
N ARG A 71 3.72 11.87 30.85
CA ARG A 71 4.89 11.35 31.55
C ARG A 71 4.98 11.84 32.99
N THR A 72 4.80 13.15 33.21
CA THR A 72 4.84 13.75 34.55
C THR A 72 3.81 13.12 35.49
N ILE A 73 2.60 12.81 35.00
CA ILE A 73 1.54 12.20 35.81
C ILE A 73 1.58 10.67 35.85
N GLY A 74 2.65 10.06 35.32
CA GLY A 74 2.89 8.61 35.40
C GLY A 74 2.02 7.74 34.48
N LEU A 75 1.40 8.30 33.44
CA LEU A 75 0.68 7.50 32.46
C LEU A 75 1.62 6.82 31.45
N ILE A 76 2.76 7.43 31.16
CA ILE A 76 3.78 6.96 30.22
C ILE A 76 5.15 7.00 30.87
N ASN A 77 5.87 5.88 30.86
CA ASN A 77 7.17 5.75 31.51
C ASN A 77 8.30 5.67 30.47
N LEU A 78 9.42 6.32 30.75
CA LEU A 78 10.63 6.19 29.94
C LEU A 78 11.30 4.85 30.25
N VAL A 79 11.61 4.07 29.21
CA VAL A 79 12.30 2.77 29.33
C VAL A 79 13.75 2.89 28.89
N LYS A 80 14.00 3.60 27.78
CA LYS A 80 15.35 3.78 27.24
C LYS A 80 15.49 5.17 26.63
N ASP A 81 16.59 5.83 26.92
CA ASP A 81 16.94 7.12 26.33
C ASP A 81 17.15 7.06 24.81
N ALA A 82 16.99 8.20 24.16
CA ALA A 82 17.30 8.36 22.76
C ALA A 82 18.81 8.26 22.51
N ILE A 83 19.21 7.67 21.38
CA ILE A 83 20.61 7.58 20.97
C ILE A 83 20.83 8.62 19.86
N PRO A 84 21.76 9.57 20.03
CA PRO A 84 22.04 10.55 18.99
C PRO A 84 22.65 9.88 17.74
N PRO A 85 22.48 10.47 16.54
CA PRO A 85 23.22 10.03 15.36
C PRO A 85 24.73 10.14 15.61
N GLY A 86 25.49 9.13 15.18
CA GLY A 86 26.95 9.13 15.26
C GLY A 86 27.61 10.02 14.20
N GLU A 87 28.91 10.28 14.34
CA GLU A 87 29.69 11.12 13.42
C GLU A 87 29.77 10.56 11.98
N LYS A 88 29.57 9.25 11.81
CA LYS A 88 29.61 8.56 10.51
C LYS A 88 28.26 8.50 9.78
N GLY A 89 27.33 9.39 10.11
CA GLY A 89 26.03 9.47 9.44
C GLY A 89 25.03 8.40 9.87
N ASP A 90 25.21 7.79 11.04
CA ASP A 90 24.24 6.85 11.61
C ASP A 90 22.91 7.55 11.90
N VAL A 91 21.79 6.88 11.65
CA VAL A 91 20.46 7.41 11.99
C VAL A 91 20.23 7.29 13.49
N GLY A 92 20.15 8.42 14.19
CA GLY A 92 19.85 8.43 15.63
C GLY A 92 18.54 7.72 15.97
N LEU A 93 18.49 7.06 17.13
CA LEU A 93 17.33 6.30 17.60
C LEU A 93 16.50 7.11 18.59
N ALA A 94 15.18 7.12 18.41
CA ALA A 94 14.26 7.74 19.36
C ALA A 94 14.21 6.97 20.69
N ALA A 95 13.87 7.68 21.77
CA ALA A 95 13.65 7.09 23.07
C ALA A 95 12.51 6.05 23.04
N ILE A 96 12.61 5.05 23.91
CA ILE A 96 11.61 4.00 24.10
C ILE A 96 10.83 4.31 25.37
N TYR A 97 9.51 4.29 25.27
CA TYR A 97 8.57 4.49 26.36
C TYR A 97 7.67 3.28 26.51
N CYS A 98 7.03 3.14 27.66
CA CYS A 98 5.96 2.18 27.87
C CYS A 98 4.69 2.82 28.45
N ARG A 99 3.54 2.22 28.12
CA ARG A 99 2.25 2.54 28.76
C ARG A 99 2.26 2.03 30.20
N SER A 100 1.82 2.85 31.15
CA SER A 100 1.64 2.41 32.54
C SER A 100 0.44 1.47 32.69
N GLN A 101 0.40 0.73 33.80
CA GLN A 101 -0.77 -0.06 34.18
C GLN A 101 -2.02 0.83 34.34
N ARG A 102 -1.86 1.99 34.99
CA ARG A 102 -2.92 3.00 35.15
C ARG A 102 -3.51 3.44 33.80
N PHE A 103 -2.68 3.62 32.77
CA PHE A 103 -3.17 3.98 31.43
C PHE A 103 -4.08 2.88 30.86
N LYS A 104 -3.67 1.62 31.01
CA LYS A 104 -4.41 0.46 30.50
C LYS A 104 -5.75 0.28 31.23
N GLU A 105 -5.72 0.27 32.56
CA GLU A 105 -6.93 0.13 33.39
C GLU A 105 -7.95 1.26 33.13
N THR A 106 -7.47 2.50 32.94
CA THR A 106 -8.36 3.63 32.65
C THR A 106 -9.07 3.51 31.29
N LEU A 107 -8.58 2.65 30.38
CA LEU A 107 -9.12 2.43 29.04
C LEU A 107 -9.52 0.97 28.82
N GLU A 108 -9.74 0.21 29.88
CA GLU A 108 -10.06 -1.23 29.79
C GLU A 108 -11.39 -1.49 29.07
N SER A 109 -12.32 -0.55 29.15
CA SER A 109 -13.63 -0.62 28.49
C SER A 109 -13.62 -0.09 27.06
N LEU A 110 -12.52 0.51 26.61
CA LEU A 110 -12.40 1.02 25.25
C LEU A 110 -12.29 -0.18 24.29
N THR A 111 -13.02 -0.12 23.18
CA THR A 111 -12.97 -1.13 22.12
C THR A 111 -12.39 -0.51 20.85
N GLU A 112 -11.97 -1.33 19.89
CA GLU A 112 -11.54 -0.81 18.58
C GLU A 112 -12.67 0.01 17.93
N ALA A 113 -13.93 -0.43 18.04
CA ALA A 113 -15.08 0.27 17.46
C ALA A 113 -15.28 1.71 17.96
N ASP A 114 -14.73 2.06 19.12
CA ASP A 114 -14.76 3.42 19.67
C ASP A 114 -13.72 4.35 19.02
N ILE A 115 -12.84 3.82 18.16
CA ILE A 115 -11.71 4.53 17.57
C ILE A 115 -11.93 4.70 16.07
N VAL A 116 -12.19 5.93 15.65
CA VAL A 116 -12.34 6.26 14.24
C VAL A 116 -11.03 6.76 13.63
N PRO A 117 -10.79 6.53 12.34
CA PRO A 117 -9.73 7.21 11.59
C PRO A 117 -9.84 8.73 11.75
N ASP A 118 -8.70 9.39 11.85
CA ASP A 118 -8.64 10.85 11.92
C ASP A 118 -9.22 11.45 10.61
N PRO A 119 -10.35 12.18 10.67
CA PRO A 119 -11.02 12.71 9.47
C PRO A 119 -10.26 13.88 8.84
N ASP A 120 -9.36 14.54 9.59
CA ASP A 120 -8.58 15.68 9.13
C ASP A 120 -7.25 15.25 8.49
N LEU A 121 -6.88 13.96 8.58
CA LEU A 121 -5.69 13.49 7.89
C LEU A 121 -5.91 13.50 6.38
N PRO A 122 -4.94 14.04 5.62
CA PRO A 122 -5.00 13.99 4.17
C PRO A 122 -5.01 12.53 3.71
N ARG A 123 -5.78 12.26 2.67
CA ARG A 123 -5.80 10.97 1.97
C ARG A 123 -4.68 10.84 0.96
N VAL A 124 -3.84 11.86 0.81
CA VAL A 124 -2.63 11.84 -0.01
C VAL A 124 -1.40 12.13 0.85
N GLU A 125 -0.37 11.29 0.71
CA GLU A 125 0.90 11.45 1.41
C GLU A 125 2.08 11.40 0.43
N LEU A 126 3.15 12.14 0.76
CA LEU A 126 4.39 12.18 -0.02
C LEU A 126 5.59 11.86 0.89
N LYS A 127 6.48 11.00 0.41
CA LYS A 127 7.80 10.74 0.99
C LYS A 127 8.91 11.33 0.15
N ASP A 128 10.03 11.71 0.77
CA ASP A 128 11.27 12.00 0.08
C ASP A 128 12.10 10.74 -0.26
N ALA A 129 13.24 10.91 -0.92
CA ALA A 129 14.15 9.83 -1.30
C ALA A 129 14.70 9.03 -0.11
N THR A 130 14.66 9.61 1.10
CA THR A 130 15.10 8.99 2.36
C THR A 130 13.96 8.37 3.15
N ASP A 131 12.80 8.17 2.50
CA ASP A 131 11.58 7.58 3.07
C ASP A 131 10.96 8.38 4.23
N PHE A 132 11.28 9.67 4.35
CA PHE A 132 10.63 10.56 5.30
C PHE A 132 9.41 11.25 4.69
N TRP A 133 8.33 11.33 5.47
CA TRP A 133 7.14 12.10 5.10
C TRP A 133 7.45 13.58 4.99
N VAL A 134 6.93 14.22 3.94
CA VAL A 134 7.08 15.65 3.69
C VAL A 134 5.72 16.35 3.57
N LYS A 135 5.71 17.65 3.86
CA LYS A 135 4.51 18.47 3.63
C LYS A 135 4.30 18.60 2.12
N ILE A 136 3.10 18.32 1.65
CA ILE A 136 2.70 18.61 0.27
C ILE A 136 2.58 20.14 0.12
N PRO A 137 3.18 20.76 -0.93
CA PRO A 137 3.08 22.20 -1.17
C PRO A 137 1.62 22.66 -1.27
N ASP A 138 1.32 23.85 -0.75
CA ASP A 138 -0.06 24.34 -0.68
C ASP A 138 -0.64 24.56 -2.09
N GLU A 139 0.21 24.92 -3.06
CA GLU A 139 -0.15 25.04 -4.48
C GLU A 139 -0.65 23.71 -5.04
N VAL A 140 0.06 22.61 -4.73
CA VAL A 140 -0.31 21.25 -5.17
C VAL A 140 -1.64 20.82 -4.56
N THR A 141 -1.91 21.20 -3.30
CA THR A 141 -3.19 20.84 -2.65
C THR A 141 -4.41 21.51 -3.30
N GLN A 142 -4.20 22.55 -4.10
CA GLN A 142 -5.24 23.25 -4.85
C GLN A 142 -5.42 22.70 -6.27
N GLU A 143 -4.55 21.80 -6.72
CA GLU A 143 -4.64 21.23 -8.07
C GLU A 143 -5.87 20.31 -8.21
N PRO A 144 -6.52 20.29 -9.40
CA PRO A 144 -7.72 19.48 -9.61
C PRO A 144 -7.52 17.99 -9.31
N TRP A 145 -6.39 17.39 -9.70
CA TRP A 145 -6.14 15.97 -9.44
C TRP A 145 -6.07 15.66 -7.94
N TYR A 146 -5.48 16.57 -7.14
CA TYR A 146 -5.32 16.40 -5.70
C TYR A 146 -6.69 16.46 -5.02
N THR A 147 -7.46 17.51 -5.33
CA THR A 147 -8.80 17.71 -4.76
C THR A 147 -9.77 16.58 -5.14
N ILE A 148 -9.71 16.11 -6.40
CA ILE A 148 -10.47 14.94 -6.85
C ILE A 148 -10.05 13.69 -6.07
N THR A 149 -8.74 13.44 -5.92
CA THR A 149 -8.24 12.27 -5.18
C THR A 149 -8.71 12.27 -3.73
N GLU A 150 -8.54 13.39 -3.01
CA GLU A 150 -9.00 13.55 -1.63
C GLU A 150 -10.51 13.32 -1.52
N LYS A 151 -11.29 13.92 -2.42
CA LYS A 151 -12.74 13.77 -2.43
C LYS A 151 -13.13 12.31 -2.69
N THR A 152 -12.58 11.68 -3.73
CA THR A 152 -12.85 10.28 -4.07
C THR A 152 -12.60 9.34 -2.89
N LEU A 153 -11.45 9.47 -2.20
CA LEU A 153 -11.13 8.60 -1.08
C LEU A 153 -11.98 8.88 0.17
N LYS A 154 -12.44 10.12 0.37
CA LYS A 154 -13.40 10.47 1.43
C LYS A 154 -14.80 9.94 1.14
N ASP A 155 -15.34 10.21 -0.06
CA ASP A 155 -16.63 9.70 -0.51
C ASP A 155 -16.68 8.17 -0.45
N HIS A 156 -15.59 7.50 -0.84
CA HIS A 156 -15.44 6.06 -0.75
C HIS A 156 -15.51 5.56 0.69
N SER A 157 -14.78 6.19 1.61
CA SER A 157 -14.84 5.87 3.05
C SER A 157 -16.25 6.07 3.63
N ASP A 158 -16.94 7.14 3.22
CA ASP A 158 -18.31 7.44 3.63
C ASP A 158 -19.32 6.41 3.10
N LEU A 159 -19.09 5.89 1.89
CA LEU A 159 -19.86 4.79 1.33
C LEU A 159 -19.63 3.51 2.15
N LEU A 160 -18.38 3.11 2.36
CA LEU A 160 -18.04 1.86 3.06
C LEU A 160 -18.57 1.81 4.50
N THR A 161 -18.65 2.95 5.19
CA THR A 161 -19.24 3.06 6.52
C THR A 161 -20.69 2.51 6.58
N LYS A 162 -21.40 2.49 5.44
CA LYS A 162 -22.81 2.09 5.33
C LYS A 162 -22.98 0.63 4.89
N GLN A 163 -21.90 -0.14 4.73
CA GLN A 163 -21.93 -1.43 4.00
C GLN A 163 -21.86 -2.67 4.89
N ASP A 164 -21.89 -2.52 6.22
CA ASP A 164 -21.78 -3.62 7.20
C ASP A 164 -20.76 -4.69 6.76
N ILE A 165 -19.52 -4.25 6.53
CA ILE A 165 -18.45 -5.13 6.05
C ILE A 165 -18.02 -6.01 7.22
N ARG A 166 -18.09 -7.33 7.06
CA ARG A 166 -17.75 -8.30 8.12
C ARG A 166 -16.60 -9.20 7.71
N LEU A 167 -15.77 -9.56 8.67
CA LEU A 167 -14.69 -10.54 8.53
C LEU A 167 -15.26 -11.97 8.51
N ALA A 168 -14.39 -12.94 8.24
CA ALA A 168 -14.75 -14.36 8.17
C ALA A 168 -15.43 -14.90 9.45
N ASP A 169 -15.05 -14.36 10.61
CA ASP A 169 -15.62 -14.71 11.91
C ASP A 169 -16.95 -14.00 12.21
N GLY A 170 -17.45 -13.18 11.27
CA GLY A 170 -18.68 -12.39 11.40
C GLY A 170 -18.51 -11.07 12.16
N SER A 171 -17.32 -10.79 12.70
CA SER A 171 -17.04 -9.52 13.37
C SER A 171 -17.02 -8.34 12.37
N PRO A 172 -17.48 -7.13 12.77
CA PRO A 172 -17.39 -5.96 11.91
C PRO A 172 -15.95 -5.60 11.57
N MET A 173 -15.67 -5.35 10.30
CA MET A 173 -14.35 -4.89 9.87
C MET A 173 -14.13 -3.44 10.32
N HIS A 174 -13.11 -3.24 11.14
CA HIS A 174 -12.75 -1.93 11.67
C HIS A 174 -12.42 -0.91 10.55
N GLN A 175 -12.81 0.36 10.73
CA GLN A 175 -12.71 1.39 9.69
C GLN A 175 -11.29 1.64 9.18
N MET A 176 -10.30 1.50 10.06
CA MET A 176 -8.89 1.64 9.69
C MET A 176 -8.42 0.59 8.67
N LYS A 177 -9.11 -0.54 8.56
CA LYS A 177 -8.78 -1.57 7.56
C LYS A 177 -9.13 -1.09 6.16
N TRP A 178 -10.24 -0.38 5.98
CA TRP A 178 -10.70 0.04 4.65
C TRP A 178 -10.56 1.54 4.36
N THR A 179 -9.94 2.31 5.26
CA THR A 179 -9.60 3.71 5.00
C THR A 179 -8.34 3.83 4.14
N TYR A 180 -8.51 4.16 2.86
CA TYR A 180 -7.39 4.23 1.90
C TYR A 180 -6.65 5.58 1.94
N ILE A 181 -5.33 5.49 1.77
CA ILE A 181 -4.42 6.61 1.60
C ILE A 181 -3.58 6.37 0.34
N ARG A 182 -3.49 7.39 -0.51
CA ARG A 182 -2.65 7.41 -1.71
C ARG A 182 -1.23 7.85 -1.34
N LYS A 183 -0.22 7.00 -1.61
CA LYS A 183 1.16 7.25 -1.15
C LYS A 183 2.13 7.42 -2.30
N PHE A 184 2.75 8.59 -2.37
CA PHE A 184 3.78 8.96 -3.34
C PHE A 184 5.17 8.96 -2.73
N LYS A 185 6.19 8.77 -3.58
CA LYS A 185 7.60 8.89 -3.23
C LYS A 185 8.32 9.76 -4.25
N GLU A 186 9.06 10.74 -3.74
CA GLU A 186 9.88 11.74 -4.44
C GLU A 186 9.12 12.71 -5.34
N SER A 187 8.16 12.25 -6.14
CA SER A 187 7.31 13.07 -7.01
C SER A 187 5.87 12.53 -7.08
N PHE A 188 4.98 13.30 -7.69
CA PHE A 188 3.60 12.89 -7.99
C PHE A 188 3.46 12.18 -9.35
N ASP A 189 4.53 12.15 -10.14
CA ASP A 189 4.55 11.54 -11.49
C ASP A 189 4.86 10.03 -11.46
N LEU A 190 5.35 9.53 -10.33
CA LEU A 190 5.74 8.14 -10.13
C LEU A 190 5.09 7.60 -8.86
N THR A 191 4.93 6.27 -8.77
CA THR A 191 4.31 5.59 -7.62
C THR A 191 2.88 6.08 -7.38
N GLY A 192 2.41 6.19 -6.13
CA GLY A 192 1.09 6.72 -5.84
C GLY A 192 0.04 5.67 -5.50
N ARG A 193 0.41 4.39 -5.32
CA ARG A 193 -0.55 3.32 -4.98
C ARG A 193 -1.44 3.64 -3.77
N LEU A 194 -2.64 3.06 -3.78
CA LEU A 194 -3.58 3.11 -2.68
C LEU A 194 -3.19 2.09 -1.60
N TYR A 195 -3.23 2.51 -0.34
CA TYR A 195 -2.90 1.68 0.82
C TYR A 195 -3.96 1.81 1.90
N ALA A 196 -4.39 0.69 2.46
CA ALA A 196 -5.24 0.60 3.64
C ALA A 196 -4.80 -0.61 4.48
N GLY A 197 -5.37 -0.83 5.67
CA GLY A 197 -5.10 -2.08 6.40
C GLY A 197 -5.52 -3.33 5.61
N PHE A 198 -6.51 -3.20 4.72
CA PHE A 198 -7.02 -4.26 3.84
C PHE A 198 -6.01 -4.67 2.77
N THR A 199 -5.11 -3.78 2.33
CA THR A 199 -4.10 -4.14 1.32
C THR A 199 -3.07 -5.14 1.83
N THR A 200 -3.06 -5.43 3.13
CA THR A 200 -2.19 -6.46 3.73
C THR A 200 -2.91 -7.79 3.94
N PHE A 201 -4.20 -7.89 3.61
CA PHE A 201 -4.98 -9.11 3.78
C PHE A 201 -4.53 -10.15 2.76
N LYS A 202 -4.44 -11.41 3.18
CA LYS A 202 -4.20 -12.52 2.26
C LYS A 202 -5.42 -12.77 1.39
N LYS A 203 -5.23 -13.47 0.27
CA LYS A 203 -6.31 -13.74 -0.70
C LYS A 203 -7.55 -14.36 -0.03
N ASP A 204 -7.35 -15.39 0.79
CA ASP A 204 -8.46 -16.08 1.47
C ASP A 204 -9.17 -15.16 2.47
N ASP A 205 -8.41 -14.35 3.22
CA ASP A 205 -8.98 -13.35 4.13
C ASP A 205 -9.78 -12.27 3.40
N ARG A 206 -9.33 -11.87 2.19
CA ARG A 206 -10.04 -10.90 1.34
C ARG A 206 -11.37 -11.46 0.85
N LEU A 207 -11.41 -12.72 0.45
CA LEU A 207 -12.60 -13.36 -0.14
C LEU A 207 -13.58 -13.89 0.91
N ALA A 208 -13.13 -14.10 2.14
CA ALA A 208 -13.98 -14.54 3.24
C ALA A 208 -14.80 -13.41 3.89
N ILE A 209 -14.64 -12.16 3.44
CA ILE A 209 -15.45 -11.05 3.93
C ILE A 209 -16.85 -11.06 3.32
N THR A 210 -17.77 -10.34 3.97
CA THR A 210 -19.10 -10.07 3.41
C THR A 210 -19.41 -8.57 3.42
N PHE A 211 -20.25 -8.15 2.47
CA PHE A 211 -20.83 -6.81 2.41
C PHE A 211 -22.33 -6.94 2.65
N ARG A 212 -22.84 -6.45 3.79
CA ARG A 212 -24.26 -6.64 4.19
C ARG A 212 -24.74 -8.11 4.09
N GLY A 213 -23.85 -9.05 4.40
CA GLY A 213 -24.12 -10.49 4.32
C GLY A 213 -23.92 -11.13 2.94
N ILE A 214 -23.59 -10.36 1.91
CA ILE A 214 -23.29 -10.87 0.56
C ILE A 214 -21.82 -11.24 0.48
N CYS A 215 -21.51 -12.41 -0.07
CA CYS A 215 -20.14 -12.90 -0.19
C CYS A 215 -19.31 -11.98 -1.11
N ALA A 216 -18.05 -11.79 -0.76
CA ALA A 216 -17.12 -11.09 -1.63
C ALA A 216 -16.65 -11.96 -2.79
N CYS A 217 -16.42 -11.32 -3.94
CA CYS A 217 -15.57 -11.85 -4.99
C CYS A 217 -14.51 -10.81 -5.36
N SER A 218 -13.51 -11.23 -6.14
CA SER A 218 -12.50 -10.32 -6.66
C SER A 218 -12.28 -10.46 -8.15
N LEU A 219 -11.93 -9.34 -8.77
CA LEU A 219 -11.47 -9.25 -10.15
C LEU A 219 -10.04 -8.71 -10.15
N ASP A 220 -9.11 -9.49 -10.67
CA ASP A 220 -7.66 -9.20 -10.74
C ASP A 220 -7.21 -9.05 -12.20
N LEU A 221 -6.65 -7.91 -12.57
CA LEU A 221 -6.14 -7.70 -13.92
C LEU A 221 -4.87 -8.53 -14.14
N SER A 222 -4.96 -9.50 -15.04
CA SER A 222 -3.82 -10.38 -15.31
C SER A 222 -2.73 -9.63 -16.08
N GLN A 223 -1.52 -9.63 -15.53
CA GLN A 223 -0.31 -9.13 -16.22
C GLN A 223 -0.41 -7.64 -16.62
N LEU A 224 -0.95 -6.80 -15.73
CA LEU A 224 -1.20 -5.39 -16.02
C LEU A 224 0.04 -4.65 -16.54
N HIS A 225 1.19 -4.79 -15.89
CA HIS A 225 2.41 -4.06 -16.26
C HIS A 225 2.91 -4.35 -17.69
N PRO A 226 3.15 -5.61 -18.11
CA PRO A 226 3.44 -5.92 -19.52
C PRO A 226 2.36 -5.42 -20.49
N THR A 227 1.08 -5.59 -20.13
CA THR A 227 -0.05 -5.14 -20.95
C THR A 227 0.00 -3.62 -21.20
N LEU A 228 0.29 -2.84 -20.16
CA LEU A 228 0.42 -1.38 -20.27
C LEU A 228 1.63 -0.97 -21.12
N ILE A 229 2.77 -1.67 -21.01
CA ILE A 229 3.94 -1.39 -21.87
C ILE A 229 3.55 -1.56 -23.34
N LEU A 230 2.93 -2.70 -23.69
CA LEU A 230 2.53 -3.00 -25.07
C LEU A 230 1.54 -1.96 -25.60
N ARG A 231 0.50 -1.65 -24.82
CA ARG A 231 -0.54 -0.72 -25.26
C ARG A 231 -0.05 0.71 -25.37
N ILE A 232 0.58 1.23 -24.32
CA ILE A 232 0.95 2.65 -24.24
C ILE A 232 2.14 2.95 -25.14
N ALA A 233 3.14 2.08 -25.15
CA ALA A 233 4.39 2.37 -25.85
C ALA A 233 4.43 1.84 -27.29
N HIS A 234 3.65 0.80 -27.61
CA HIS A 234 3.64 0.20 -28.94
C HIS A 234 2.28 0.26 -29.64
N GLY A 235 1.18 0.62 -28.95
CA GLY A 235 -0.15 0.54 -29.54
C GLY A 235 -0.59 -0.89 -29.84
N LEU A 236 -0.05 -1.87 -29.11
CA LEU A 236 -0.27 -3.30 -29.36
C LEU A 236 -1.08 -3.94 -28.22
N GLU A 237 -1.98 -4.85 -28.59
CA GLU A 237 -2.71 -5.69 -27.62
C GLU A 237 -1.84 -6.85 -27.12
N LYS A 238 -1.00 -7.39 -27.99
CA LYS A 238 -0.13 -8.53 -27.74
C LYS A 238 1.18 -8.37 -28.52
N GLU A 239 2.21 -9.09 -28.10
CA GLU A 239 3.48 -9.09 -28.83
C GLU A 239 3.34 -9.68 -30.24
N GLU A 240 4.04 -9.07 -31.20
CA GLU A 240 4.09 -9.47 -32.61
C GLU A 240 5.52 -9.90 -33.00
N GLY A 241 5.67 -10.99 -33.77
CA GLY A 241 6.96 -11.47 -34.24
C GLY A 241 7.08 -12.99 -34.36
N LEU A 242 8.22 -13.45 -34.87
CA LEU A 242 8.45 -14.87 -35.22
C LEU A 242 8.27 -15.84 -34.03
N PHE A 243 8.56 -15.39 -32.81
CA PHE A 243 8.45 -16.18 -31.59
C PHE A 243 7.20 -15.86 -30.75
N THR A 244 6.36 -14.90 -31.15
CA THR A 244 5.29 -14.39 -30.27
C THR A 244 4.04 -15.26 -30.24
N GLY A 245 3.80 -16.06 -31.29
CA GLY A 245 2.78 -17.12 -31.27
C GLY A 245 3.04 -18.22 -30.22
N LEU A 246 4.25 -18.28 -29.66
CA LEU A 246 4.66 -19.22 -28.62
C LEU A 246 4.73 -18.60 -27.22
N ASN A 247 4.45 -17.29 -27.08
CA ASN A 247 4.60 -16.52 -25.83
C ASN A 247 3.27 -15.94 -25.38
N ILE A 248 2.39 -16.80 -24.89
CA ILE A 248 1.04 -16.42 -24.43
C ILE A 248 1.09 -15.68 -23.07
N ASP A 249 2.19 -15.84 -22.33
CA ASP A 249 2.40 -15.27 -21.00
C ASP A 249 3.82 -14.66 -20.90
N PRO A 250 3.95 -13.35 -20.56
CA PRO A 250 5.24 -12.69 -20.40
C PRO A 250 6.06 -13.23 -19.23
N TYR A 251 5.46 -14.04 -18.35
CA TYR A 251 6.14 -14.67 -17.22
C TYR A 251 6.46 -16.15 -17.46
N ASP A 252 6.20 -16.68 -18.66
CA ASP A 252 6.61 -18.02 -19.04
C ASP A 252 8.02 -18.00 -19.64
N MET A 253 8.97 -18.69 -18.99
CA MET A 253 10.38 -18.73 -19.36
C MET A 253 10.84 -20.19 -19.52
N PRO A 254 10.59 -20.82 -20.67
CA PRO A 254 10.85 -22.25 -20.89
C PRO A 254 12.31 -22.66 -20.71
N ASP A 255 13.26 -21.77 -21.01
CA ASP A 255 14.70 -22.00 -20.79
C ASP A 255 15.08 -22.13 -19.31
N PHE A 256 14.14 -21.78 -18.41
CA PHE A 256 14.29 -21.78 -16.95
C PHE A 256 13.14 -22.53 -16.26
N ILE A 257 12.67 -23.64 -16.86
CA ILE A 257 11.49 -24.43 -16.44
C ILE A 257 11.50 -24.92 -14.97
N TRP A 258 12.65 -24.97 -14.32
CA TRP A 258 12.75 -25.33 -12.90
C TRP A 258 12.27 -24.22 -11.95
N LEU A 259 12.08 -23.00 -12.46
CA LEU A 259 11.49 -21.90 -11.71
C LEU A 259 9.99 -21.84 -12.01
N PRO A 260 9.14 -21.82 -10.99
CA PRO A 260 7.70 -21.63 -11.16
C PRO A 260 7.37 -20.24 -11.74
N ARG A 261 6.23 -20.13 -12.44
CA ARG A 261 5.71 -18.87 -12.99
C ARG A 261 5.66 -17.71 -11.97
N ALA A 262 5.24 -17.98 -10.74
CA ALA A 262 5.21 -16.97 -9.67
C ALA A 262 6.60 -16.40 -9.38
N VAL A 263 7.63 -17.25 -9.45
CA VAL A 263 9.04 -16.85 -9.32
C VAL A 263 9.47 -15.99 -10.51
N HIS A 264 9.13 -16.40 -11.74
CA HIS A 264 9.40 -15.60 -12.95
C HIS A 264 8.78 -14.21 -12.87
N LYS A 265 7.53 -14.09 -12.40
CA LYS A 265 6.86 -12.81 -12.19
C LYS A 265 7.69 -11.88 -11.30
N THR A 266 8.19 -12.37 -10.16
CA THR A 266 9.05 -11.58 -9.26
C THR A 266 10.37 -11.18 -9.94
N LEU A 267 11.05 -12.11 -10.61
CA LEU A 267 12.33 -11.83 -11.26
C LEU A 267 12.21 -10.82 -12.41
N ILE A 268 11.20 -10.96 -13.26
CA ILE A 268 10.95 -10.07 -14.40
C ILE A 268 10.56 -8.68 -13.91
N ASN A 269 9.69 -8.59 -12.90
CA ASN A 269 9.37 -7.30 -12.27
C ASN A 269 10.62 -6.64 -11.67
N ALA A 270 11.53 -7.40 -11.05
CA ALA A 270 12.80 -6.86 -10.57
C ALA A 270 13.71 -6.35 -11.70
N CYS A 271 13.73 -7.03 -12.86
CA CYS A 271 14.43 -6.59 -14.05
C CYS A 271 13.88 -5.26 -14.60
N ILE A 272 12.55 -5.12 -14.69
CA ILE A 272 11.87 -3.90 -15.15
C ILE A 272 12.10 -2.73 -14.16
N ASN A 273 12.04 -3.01 -12.86
CA ASN A 273 12.21 -2.00 -11.80
C ASN A 273 13.66 -1.54 -11.60
N SER A 274 14.63 -2.33 -12.03
CA SER A 274 16.05 -1.98 -11.90
C SER A 274 16.40 -0.80 -12.81
N LYS A 275 17.28 0.10 -12.38
CA LYS A 275 17.75 1.25 -13.19
C LYS A 275 18.96 0.94 -14.06
N SER A 276 19.50 -0.28 -13.96
CA SER A 276 20.67 -0.72 -14.70
C SER A 276 20.75 -2.24 -14.71
N LEU A 277 21.49 -2.79 -15.68
CA LEU A 277 21.80 -4.22 -15.73
C LEU A 277 22.50 -4.71 -14.46
N ASP A 278 23.35 -3.86 -13.86
CA ASP A 278 24.08 -4.20 -12.64
C ASP A 278 23.15 -4.37 -11.44
N SER A 279 22.18 -3.47 -11.29
CA SER A 279 21.14 -3.59 -10.27
C SER A 279 20.26 -4.83 -10.49
N ALA A 280 19.91 -5.12 -11.75
CA ALA A 280 19.04 -6.25 -12.08
C ALA A 280 19.70 -7.59 -11.71
N TYR A 281 20.90 -7.90 -12.21
CA TYR A 281 21.51 -9.18 -11.86
C TYR A 281 21.75 -9.30 -10.34
N ARG A 282 22.08 -8.20 -9.64
CA ARG A 282 22.24 -8.20 -8.18
C ARG A 282 20.96 -8.58 -7.46
N ALA A 283 19.81 -8.10 -7.93
CA ALA A 283 18.51 -8.51 -7.42
C ALA A 283 18.29 -10.02 -7.67
N LEU A 284 18.51 -10.48 -8.90
CA LEU A 284 18.30 -11.86 -9.31
C LEU A 284 19.17 -12.86 -8.53
N ILE A 285 20.46 -12.57 -8.34
CA ILE A 285 21.34 -13.46 -7.55
C ILE A 285 21.02 -13.46 -6.05
N ASN A 286 20.21 -12.52 -5.57
CA ASN A 286 19.72 -12.50 -4.19
C ASN A 286 18.24 -12.92 -4.09
N ALA A 287 17.66 -13.41 -5.18
CA ALA A 287 16.33 -14.00 -5.19
C ALA A 287 16.35 -15.45 -4.71
N TYR A 288 15.44 -15.77 -3.80
CA TYR A 288 15.22 -17.11 -3.28
C TYR A 288 13.74 -17.41 -3.33
N TRP A 289 13.41 -18.67 -3.58
CA TRP A 289 12.04 -19.14 -3.71
C TRP A 289 11.79 -20.36 -2.85
N ARG A 290 10.52 -20.55 -2.49
CA ARG A 290 10.06 -21.68 -1.69
C ARG A 290 8.58 -21.90 -1.93
N TRP A 291 8.11 -23.11 -1.60
CA TRP A 291 6.69 -23.38 -1.48
C TRP A 291 6.14 -22.72 -0.20
N ASP A 292 5.08 -21.93 -0.33
CA ASP A 292 4.28 -21.48 0.80
C ASP A 292 3.05 -22.38 0.93
N ALA A 293 3.04 -23.21 1.98
CA ALA A 293 1.94 -24.13 2.25
C ALA A 293 0.66 -23.40 2.69
N THR A 294 0.75 -22.15 3.12
CA THR A 294 -0.40 -21.33 3.54
C THR A 294 -1.17 -20.83 2.33
N ASP A 295 -0.45 -20.32 1.34
CA ASP A 295 -1.04 -19.69 0.16
C ASP A 295 -1.10 -20.68 -1.03
N ASN A 296 -0.63 -21.92 -0.81
CA ASN A 296 -0.57 -23.01 -1.79
C ASN A 296 0.07 -22.58 -3.12
N GLU A 297 1.09 -21.72 -3.03
CA GLU A 297 1.79 -21.10 -4.15
C GLU A 297 3.29 -20.99 -3.86
N TYR A 298 4.10 -20.82 -4.90
CA TYR A 298 5.52 -20.51 -4.75
C TYR A 298 5.73 -19.02 -4.49
N ASP A 299 6.40 -18.72 -3.37
CA ASP A 299 6.85 -17.36 -3.05
C ASP A 299 8.29 -17.16 -3.51
N CYS A 300 8.62 -15.92 -3.92
CA CYS A 300 9.97 -15.50 -4.30
C CYS A 300 10.32 -14.19 -3.58
N THR A 301 11.31 -14.27 -2.70
CA THR A 301 11.84 -13.13 -1.95
C THR A 301 13.22 -12.73 -2.48
N ILE A 302 13.38 -11.45 -2.81
CA ILE A 302 14.69 -10.85 -3.10
C ILE A 302 15.23 -10.22 -1.82
N TYR A 303 16.28 -10.83 -1.27
CA TYR A 303 16.86 -10.38 -0.01
C TYR A 303 17.79 -9.18 -0.19
N ASP A 304 17.71 -8.24 0.75
CA ASP A 304 18.70 -7.20 0.95
C ASP A 304 19.47 -7.37 2.27
N GLY A 305 20.64 -6.73 2.36
CA GLY A 305 21.41 -6.63 3.60
C GLY A 305 21.80 -7.98 4.25
N LYS A 306 21.78 -8.01 5.59
CA LYS A 306 22.22 -9.14 6.43
C LYS A 306 21.05 -9.98 6.96
N GLN A 307 19.98 -10.10 6.20
CA GLN A 307 18.81 -10.90 6.61
C GLN A 307 19.08 -12.40 6.47
N LYS A 308 18.45 -13.22 7.32
CA LYS A 308 18.51 -14.68 7.19
C LYS A 308 17.72 -15.08 5.93
N ARG A 309 18.44 -15.64 4.95
CA ARG A 309 17.86 -16.10 3.69
C ARG A 309 17.18 -17.45 3.89
N GLN A 310 15.99 -17.61 3.31
CA GLN A 310 15.19 -18.83 3.38
C GLN A 310 14.83 -19.28 1.97
N GLY A 311 14.66 -20.58 1.78
CA GLY A 311 14.32 -21.17 0.47
C GLY A 311 15.54 -21.51 -0.39
N GLN A 312 15.25 -21.86 -1.64
CA GLN A 312 16.23 -22.22 -2.66
C GLN A 312 16.61 -20.99 -3.47
N LYS A 313 17.89 -20.85 -3.82
CA LYS A 313 18.36 -19.72 -4.61
C LYS A 313 17.90 -19.85 -6.05
N CYS A 314 17.36 -18.78 -6.66
CA CYS A 314 16.91 -18.84 -8.05
C CYS A 314 18.07 -19.11 -9.02
N PHE A 315 19.22 -18.43 -8.80
CA PHE A 315 20.44 -18.58 -9.60
C PHE A 315 21.63 -18.96 -8.70
N PRO A 316 21.84 -20.26 -8.42
CA PRO A 316 23.02 -20.72 -7.68
C PRO A 316 24.32 -20.48 -8.46
N GLY A 317 24.24 -20.53 -9.80
CA GLY A 317 25.36 -20.42 -10.73
C GLY A 317 25.90 -19.01 -11.00
N ASN A 318 25.84 -18.09 -10.03
CA ASN A 318 26.45 -16.75 -10.07
C ASN A 318 25.82 -15.73 -11.07
N LYS A 319 26.49 -14.57 -11.26
CA LYS A 319 26.07 -13.46 -12.13
C LYS A 319 25.80 -13.88 -13.58
N VAL A 320 26.54 -14.85 -14.12
CA VAL A 320 26.44 -15.29 -15.52
C VAL A 320 25.06 -15.89 -15.80
N GLU A 321 24.56 -16.77 -14.93
CA GLU A 321 23.23 -17.37 -15.09
C GLU A 321 22.11 -16.33 -14.96
N ALA A 322 22.25 -15.37 -14.04
CA ALA A 322 21.31 -14.27 -13.93
C ALA A 322 21.31 -13.36 -15.18
N MET A 323 22.46 -13.14 -15.82
CA MET A 323 22.54 -12.39 -17.08
C MET A 323 21.90 -13.17 -18.23
N LYS A 324 22.15 -14.48 -18.34
CA LYS A 324 21.48 -15.34 -19.33
C LYS A 324 19.96 -15.28 -19.20
N TYR A 325 19.44 -15.25 -17.98
CA TYR A 325 18.01 -15.08 -17.75
C TYR A 325 17.47 -13.76 -18.31
N ILE A 326 18.17 -12.65 -18.06
CA ILE A 326 17.79 -11.33 -18.58
C ILE A 326 17.83 -11.32 -20.11
N GLU A 327 18.89 -11.88 -20.70
CA GLU A 327 19.06 -11.97 -22.16
C GLU A 327 17.98 -12.85 -22.79
N ALA A 328 17.66 -14.00 -22.20
CA ALA A 328 16.59 -14.88 -22.64
C ALA A 328 15.23 -14.16 -22.61
N PHE A 329 14.94 -13.40 -21.55
CA PHE A 329 13.71 -12.63 -21.47
C PHE A 329 13.65 -11.56 -22.58
N LYS A 330 14.73 -10.80 -22.78
CA LYS A 330 14.80 -9.80 -23.86
C LYS A 330 14.64 -10.41 -25.25
N PHE A 331 15.26 -11.56 -25.48
CA PHE A 331 15.15 -12.27 -26.75
C PHE A 331 13.72 -12.76 -27.01
N ARG A 332 13.07 -13.28 -25.95
CA ARG A 332 11.73 -13.86 -26.02
C ARG A 332 10.64 -12.79 -26.12
N HIS A 333 10.89 -11.61 -25.56
CA HIS A 333 9.94 -10.50 -25.51
C HIS A 333 10.53 -9.22 -26.12
N PRO A 334 10.71 -9.14 -27.46
CA PRO A 334 11.36 -8.00 -28.11
C PRO A 334 10.70 -6.66 -27.79
N GLN A 335 9.37 -6.60 -27.70
CA GLN A 335 8.64 -5.38 -27.33
C GLN A 335 8.84 -4.99 -25.86
N LEU A 336 9.16 -5.93 -24.97
CA LEU A 336 9.44 -5.62 -23.56
C LEU A 336 10.93 -5.39 -23.30
N ALA A 337 11.81 -5.74 -24.24
CA ALA A 337 13.25 -5.79 -24.05
C ALA A 337 13.88 -4.44 -23.68
N ASP A 338 13.41 -3.37 -24.32
CA ASP A 338 13.91 -2.00 -24.11
C ASP A 338 13.47 -1.40 -22.77
N TYR A 339 12.46 -1.99 -22.12
CA TYR A 339 11.95 -1.55 -20.82
C TYR A 339 12.64 -2.22 -19.64
N VAL A 340 13.37 -3.30 -19.90
CA VAL A 340 14.20 -3.96 -18.90
C VAL A 340 15.34 -3.04 -18.47
N CYS A 341 15.56 -2.94 -17.16
CA CYS A 341 16.61 -2.12 -16.54
C CYS A 341 16.45 -0.60 -16.73
N THR A 342 15.23 -0.12 -17.00
CA THR A 342 14.92 1.32 -17.13
C THR A 342 14.42 1.96 -15.83
N GLY A 343 13.89 1.16 -14.90
CA GLY A 343 13.18 1.65 -13.73
C GLY A 343 11.73 2.07 -14.00
N ILE A 344 11.18 1.77 -15.19
CA ILE A 344 9.82 2.15 -15.60
C ILE A 344 8.72 1.63 -14.68
N GLY A 345 8.98 0.59 -13.87
CA GLY A 345 7.94 0.04 -13.02
C GLY A 345 7.42 1.01 -11.94
N LEU A 346 8.15 2.07 -11.57
CA LEU A 346 7.60 3.14 -10.74
C LEU A 346 6.52 3.95 -11.47
N LEU A 347 6.66 4.14 -12.79
CA LEU A 347 5.64 4.77 -13.64
C LEU A 347 4.46 3.81 -13.87
N LEU A 348 4.72 2.52 -14.07
CA LEU A 348 3.65 1.53 -14.19
C LEU A 348 2.80 1.44 -12.91
N GLN A 349 3.42 1.59 -11.72
CA GLN A 349 2.68 1.73 -10.46
C GLN A 349 1.80 2.98 -10.41
N LYS A 350 2.21 4.07 -11.06
CA LYS A 350 1.40 5.29 -11.17
C LYS A 350 0.18 5.06 -12.04
N PHE A 351 0.37 4.40 -13.18
CA PHE A 351 -0.72 4.01 -14.09
C PHE A 351 -1.71 3.06 -13.43
N ASP A 352 -1.24 1.98 -12.80
CA ASP A 352 -2.01 1.07 -11.94
C ASP A 352 -2.83 1.87 -10.91
N SER A 353 -2.17 2.77 -10.18
CA SER A 353 -2.85 3.58 -9.17
C SER A 353 -3.89 4.56 -9.71
N ASP A 354 -3.64 5.21 -10.85
CA ASP A 354 -4.62 6.14 -11.44
C ASP A 354 -5.86 5.39 -11.91
N PHE A 355 -5.64 4.23 -12.54
CA PHE A 355 -6.71 3.33 -12.93
C PHE A 355 -7.56 2.90 -11.73
N MET A 356 -6.92 2.47 -10.64
CA MET A 356 -7.65 2.04 -9.46
C MET A 356 -8.35 3.17 -8.71
N LEU A 357 -7.81 4.39 -8.75
CA LEU A 357 -8.54 5.56 -8.25
C LEU A 357 -9.81 5.83 -9.07
N ASN A 358 -9.74 5.67 -10.41
CA ASN A 358 -10.90 5.82 -11.28
C ASN A 358 -11.95 4.73 -11.07
N VAL A 359 -11.54 3.48 -10.86
CA VAL A 359 -12.45 2.38 -10.46
C VAL A 359 -13.15 2.72 -9.15
N VAL A 360 -12.41 3.13 -8.11
CA VAL A 360 -12.99 3.55 -6.83
C VAL A 360 -13.99 4.68 -7.02
N LYS A 361 -13.64 5.69 -7.83
CA LYS A 361 -14.50 6.84 -8.13
C LYS A 361 -15.81 6.41 -8.81
N LEU A 362 -15.73 5.60 -9.86
CA LEU A 362 -16.89 5.13 -10.62
C LEU A 362 -17.78 4.23 -9.75
N SER A 363 -17.23 3.22 -9.08
CA SER A 363 -17.97 2.34 -8.16
C SER A 363 -18.69 3.14 -7.08
N THR A 364 -17.98 4.10 -6.46
CA THR A 364 -18.56 4.96 -5.42
C THR A 364 -19.71 5.80 -5.94
N SER A 365 -19.61 6.32 -7.18
CA SER A 365 -20.65 7.16 -7.78
C SER A 365 -21.98 6.43 -8.04
N ILE A 366 -21.94 5.10 -8.17
CA ILE A 366 -23.12 4.25 -8.35
C ILE A 366 -23.45 3.41 -7.11
N GLY A 367 -22.75 3.62 -6.00
CA GLY A 367 -23.06 3.01 -4.71
C GLY A 367 -22.52 1.60 -4.50
N ILE A 368 -21.66 1.09 -5.39
CA ILE A 368 -21.03 -0.23 -5.26
C ILE A 368 -19.80 -0.12 -4.36
N PRO A 369 -19.74 -0.85 -3.23
CA PRO A 369 -18.59 -0.82 -2.37
C PRO A 369 -17.46 -1.67 -2.93
N VAL A 370 -16.25 -1.10 -2.95
CA VAL A 370 -15.06 -1.78 -3.45
C VAL A 370 -13.90 -1.66 -2.48
N LEU A 371 -13.04 -2.67 -2.44
CA LEU A 371 -11.79 -2.67 -1.67
C LEU A 371 -10.64 -3.05 -2.61
N PRO A 372 -9.91 -2.07 -3.18
CA PRO A 372 -8.81 -2.34 -4.10
C PRO A 372 -7.54 -2.84 -3.39
N VAL A 373 -6.85 -3.79 -4.00
CA VAL A 373 -5.53 -4.29 -3.59
C VAL A 373 -4.62 -4.32 -4.82
N HIS A 374 -3.93 -3.20 -5.05
CA HIS A 374 -3.20 -2.98 -6.31
C HIS A 374 -4.14 -3.13 -7.51
N ASP A 375 -3.85 -4.03 -8.43
CA ASP A 375 -4.60 -4.34 -9.66
C ASP A 375 -5.80 -5.29 -9.44
N GLU A 376 -6.08 -5.68 -8.19
CA GLU A 376 -7.26 -6.43 -7.78
C GLU A 376 -8.34 -5.53 -7.16
N VAL A 377 -9.61 -5.78 -7.47
CA VAL A 377 -10.76 -5.15 -6.80
C VAL A 377 -11.64 -6.21 -6.14
N VAL A 378 -11.90 -6.05 -4.83
CA VAL A 378 -12.80 -6.91 -4.04
C VAL A 378 -14.13 -6.21 -3.81
N PHE A 379 -15.26 -6.89 -4.04
CA PHE A 379 -16.60 -6.29 -4.04
C PHE A 379 -17.70 -7.37 -3.81
N PRO A 380 -18.98 -7.00 -3.61
CA PRO A 380 -20.08 -7.96 -3.44
C PRO A 380 -20.32 -8.79 -4.71
N GLU A 381 -20.46 -10.11 -4.60
CA GLU A 381 -20.51 -10.99 -5.77
C GLU A 381 -21.67 -10.70 -6.75
N GLU A 382 -22.78 -10.14 -6.26
CA GLU A 382 -23.94 -9.79 -7.09
C GLU A 382 -23.67 -8.64 -8.08
N ASP A 383 -22.67 -7.80 -7.79
CA ASP A 383 -22.32 -6.61 -8.57
C ASP A 383 -21.34 -6.91 -9.73
N GLU A 384 -21.04 -8.18 -10.00
CA GLU A 384 -20.02 -8.59 -10.99
C GLU A 384 -20.20 -7.95 -12.36
N SER A 385 -21.41 -7.97 -12.91
CA SER A 385 -21.67 -7.39 -14.23
C SER A 385 -21.40 -5.88 -14.24
N ALA A 386 -21.79 -5.16 -13.19
CA ALA A 386 -21.55 -3.73 -13.08
C ALA A 386 -20.06 -3.44 -12.90
N MET A 387 -19.35 -4.27 -12.13
CA MET A 387 -17.92 -4.11 -11.91
C MET A 387 -17.10 -4.34 -13.18
N LEU A 388 -17.47 -5.29 -14.03
CA LEU A 388 -16.82 -5.48 -15.33
C LEU A 388 -16.94 -4.24 -16.24
N GLU A 389 -18.12 -3.62 -16.29
CA GLU A 389 -18.32 -2.36 -17.02
C GLU A 389 -17.53 -1.20 -16.38
N ILE A 390 -17.47 -1.12 -15.04
CA ILE A 390 -16.64 -0.13 -14.35
C ILE A 390 -15.16 -0.31 -14.70
N LEU A 391 -14.64 -1.54 -14.68
CA LEU A 391 -13.24 -1.80 -15.04
C LEU A 391 -12.97 -1.36 -16.48
N LYS A 392 -13.88 -1.65 -17.41
CA LYS A 392 -13.77 -1.25 -18.82
C LYS A 392 -13.73 0.27 -18.97
N GLU A 393 -14.70 0.97 -18.41
CA GLU A 393 -14.81 2.43 -18.51
C GLU A 393 -13.67 3.14 -17.78
N ALA A 394 -13.26 2.65 -16.60
CA ALA A 394 -12.09 3.17 -15.90
C ALA A 394 -10.80 2.98 -16.72
N PHE A 395 -10.65 1.85 -17.41
CA PHE A 395 -9.46 1.54 -18.19
C PHE A 395 -9.37 2.46 -19.41
N ARG A 396 -10.46 2.60 -20.17
CA ARG A 396 -10.61 3.55 -21.28
C ARG A 396 -10.31 4.97 -20.85
N TRP A 397 -10.93 5.42 -19.76
CA TRP A 397 -10.72 6.79 -19.27
C TRP A 397 -9.28 7.04 -18.82
N THR A 398 -8.66 6.07 -18.15
CA THR A 398 -7.30 6.24 -17.61
C THR A 398 -6.25 6.27 -18.72
N PHE A 399 -6.42 5.44 -19.75
CA PHE A 399 -5.40 5.21 -20.77
C PHE A 399 -5.75 5.79 -22.16
N SER A 400 -6.90 6.48 -22.28
CA SER A 400 -7.37 7.11 -23.52
C SER A 400 -7.31 6.14 -24.71
N GLU A 401 -6.67 6.52 -25.82
CA GLU A 401 -6.51 5.68 -27.00
C GLU A 401 -5.87 4.31 -26.69
N SER A 402 -4.94 4.24 -25.72
CA SER A 402 -4.32 2.98 -25.29
C SER A 402 -5.27 2.06 -24.51
N GLY A 403 -6.38 2.61 -24.01
CA GLY A 403 -7.42 1.92 -23.28
C GLY A 403 -8.65 1.53 -24.11
N ASP A 404 -8.71 1.90 -25.39
CA ASP A 404 -9.94 1.84 -26.21
C ASP A 404 -9.86 0.82 -27.38
N PHE A 405 -9.00 -0.19 -27.25
CA PHE A 405 -8.90 -1.27 -28.24
C PHE A 405 -8.60 -2.61 -27.60
N GLY A 406 -8.87 -3.69 -28.34
CA GLY A 406 -8.55 -5.07 -27.98
C GLY A 406 -9.30 -5.54 -26.73
N ALA A 407 -8.73 -6.51 -26.02
CA ALA A 407 -9.25 -6.99 -24.76
C ALA A 407 -8.20 -6.97 -23.65
N ILE A 408 -8.66 -7.10 -22.41
CA ILE A 408 -7.83 -7.37 -21.24
C ILE A 408 -8.30 -8.65 -20.53
N LYS A 409 -7.35 -9.38 -19.94
CA LYS A 409 -7.62 -10.60 -19.18
C LYS A 409 -7.86 -10.24 -17.73
N VAL A 410 -9.02 -10.63 -17.21
CA VAL A 410 -9.40 -10.43 -15.81
C VAL A 410 -9.61 -11.80 -15.17
N LYS A 411 -8.99 -12.03 -14.02
CA LYS A 411 -9.18 -13.24 -13.24
C LYS A 411 -10.23 -12.99 -12.17
N LYS A 412 -11.33 -13.73 -12.23
CA LYS A 412 -12.33 -13.78 -11.17
C LYS A 412 -11.94 -14.84 -10.14
N THR A 413 -12.05 -14.48 -8.86
CA THR A 413 -11.98 -15.44 -7.75
C THR A 413 -13.15 -15.22 -6.80
N SER A 414 -13.78 -16.29 -6.33
CA SER A 414 -14.70 -16.25 -5.19
C SER A 414 -14.58 -17.53 -4.37
N ILE A 415 -15.13 -17.53 -3.15
CA ILE A 415 -15.27 -18.76 -2.35
C ILE A 415 -16.42 -19.64 -2.84
N THR A 416 -17.36 -19.06 -3.60
CA THR A 416 -18.60 -19.69 -4.07
C THR A 416 -18.43 -20.43 -5.40
N ALA A 417 -17.38 -20.15 -6.16
CA ALA A 417 -17.15 -20.72 -7.48
C ALA A 417 -15.65 -20.87 -7.80
N PRO A 418 -15.27 -21.81 -8.69
CA PRO A 418 -13.89 -21.93 -9.17
C PRO A 418 -13.39 -20.65 -9.86
N ASP A 419 -12.07 -20.41 -9.78
CA ASP A 419 -11.40 -19.34 -10.50
C ASP A 419 -11.75 -19.38 -11.99
N HIS A 420 -12.08 -18.21 -12.55
CA HIS A 420 -12.46 -18.09 -13.96
C HIS A 420 -11.71 -16.93 -14.62
N GLN A 421 -11.19 -17.15 -15.83
CA GLN A 421 -10.58 -16.09 -16.61
C GLN A 421 -11.60 -15.50 -17.58
N ILE A 422 -11.81 -14.19 -17.47
CA ILE A 422 -12.72 -13.39 -18.27
C ILE A 422 -11.90 -12.58 -19.28
N ILE A 423 -12.34 -12.56 -20.54
CA ILE A 423 -11.81 -11.66 -21.56
C ILE A 423 -12.73 -10.45 -21.63
N LEU A 424 -12.26 -9.31 -21.14
CA LEU A 424 -13.00 -8.06 -21.14
C LEU A 424 -12.65 -7.25 -22.39
N ASN A 425 -13.58 -7.18 -23.34
CA ASN A 425 -13.42 -6.40 -24.56
C ASN A 425 -13.53 -4.91 -24.24
N LEU A 426 -12.49 -4.16 -24.60
CA LEU A 426 -12.40 -2.73 -24.38
C LEU A 426 -12.97 -1.91 -25.53
#